data_AF-A0A9Q1MNL5-F1
#
_entry.id   AF-A0A9Q1MNL5-F1
#
_cell.length_a   1.000
_cell.length_b   1.000
_cell.length_c   1.000
_cell.angle_alpha   90.00
_cell.angle_beta   90.00
_cell.angle_gamma   90.00
#
_symmetry.space_group_name_H-M   'P 1'
#
loop_
_entity.id
_entity.type
_entity.pdbx_description
1 polymer ?
#
loop_
_entity_poly.entity_id
_entity_poly.type
_entity_poly.pdbx_seq_one_letter_code
_entity_poly.pdbx_strand_id
1 'polypeptide(L)'
;MINSKIQKMKIAVEGCMHGELDNVYATLLHLQEVQNIKIDLLLCCGDFQAVRNEKDLESLNVSPKYRSMNSFWKYYSGEKVAPFPTIFIGGNHEASNCLWELYYGGWAEPQIYFLGFAGVIKFGNIRIGGLSGIYKSHHYNHGHYEKLPYSQRDIRSIYHVREYDVHKLLQIEEPVDIFLSHDWPVRITDCGDVKALLRQKPFFDLLRGFNLSIADIPC
;
A
#
# COMPACT_ATOMS: atom_id res chain seq x y z
N MET A 1 34.10 -22.68 14.37
CA MET A 1 33.06 -22.85 13.34
C MET A 1 31.81 -22.13 13.84
N ILE A 2 31.54 -20.92 13.34
CA ILE A 2 30.27 -20.24 13.66
C ILE A 2 29.22 -20.91 12.78
N ASN A 3 28.45 -21.80 13.38
CA ASN A 3 27.28 -22.40 12.74
C ASN A 3 26.19 -21.31 12.74
N SER A 4 26.30 -20.33 11.85
CA SER A 4 25.22 -19.37 11.65
C SER A 4 24.05 -20.13 11.03
N LYS A 5 23.09 -20.52 11.88
CA LYS A 5 21.77 -20.90 11.38
C LYS A 5 21.32 -19.76 10.48
N ILE A 6 21.10 -20.03 9.19
CA ILE A 6 20.49 -19.08 8.27
C ILE A 6 19.13 -18.73 8.88
N GLN A 7 19.02 -17.56 9.48
CA GLN A 7 17.79 -17.09 10.08
C GLN A 7 16.86 -16.72 8.92
N LYS A 8 15.82 -17.52 8.72
CA LYS A 8 14.80 -17.26 7.69
C LYS A 8 14.04 -15.99 8.08
N MET A 9 14.06 -14.98 7.21
CA MET A 9 13.26 -13.76 7.35
C MET A 9 11.77 -14.10 7.29
N LYS A 10 10.98 -13.51 8.19
CA LYS A 10 9.52 -13.65 8.16
C LYS A 10 8.87 -12.30 7.93
N ILE A 11 8.10 -12.22 6.87
CA ILE A 11 7.42 -11.00 6.42
C ILE A 11 5.92 -11.22 6.59
N ALA A 12 5.29 -10.36 7.37
CA ALA A 12 3.84 -10.26 7.44
C ALA A 12 3.34 -9.37 6.30
N VAL A 13 2.17 -9.70 5.73
CA VAL A 13 1.55 -8.91 4.66
C VAL A 13 0.12 -8.61 5.08
N GLU A 14 -0.20 -7.32 5.14
CA GLU A 14 -1.53 -6.78 5.40
C GLU A 14 -2.07 -6.14 4.11
N GLY A 15 -3.36 -6.37 3.84
CA GLY A 15 -4.03 -5.83 2.65
C GLY A 15 -4.31 -4.34 2.81
N CYS A 16 -5.54 -4.03 3.24
CA CYS A 16 -5.96 -2.66 3.54
C CYS A 16 -5.96 -2.43 5.05
N MET A 17 -5.11 -1.51 5.52
CA MET A 17 -4.98 -1.24 6.96
C MET A 17 -6.16 -0.45 7.54
N HIS A 18 -6.76 0.45 6.75
CA HIS A 18 -7.80 1.39 7.14
C HIS A 18 -7.52 2.15 8.45
N GLY A 19 -6.24 2.44 8.73
CA GLY A 19 -5.81 3.16 9.94
C GLY A 19 -5.86 2.34 11.24
N GLU A 20 -6.12 1.03 11.18
CA GLU A 20 -6.25 0.11 12.33
C GLU A 20 -4.90 -0.48 12.79
N LEU A 21 -3.83 0.32 12.75
CA LEU A 21 -2.46 -0.09 13.10
C LEU A 21 -2.39 -0.75 14.48
N ASP A 22 -3.06 -0.17 15.48
CA ASP A 22 -3.11 -0.72 16.85
C ASP A 22 -3.57 -2.19 16.85
N ASN A 23 -4.63 -2.50 16.10
CA ASN A 23 -5.22 -3.83 16.04
C ASN A 23 -4.36 -4.81 15.24
N VAL A 24 -3.81 -4.37 14.11
CA VAL A 24 -2.91 -5.19 13.29
C VAL A 24 -1.63 -5.52 14.05
N TYR A 25 -0.98 -4.53 14.66
CA TYR A 25 0.22 -4.76 15.46
C TYR A 25 -0.04 -5.66 16.67
N ALA A 26 -1.15 -5.47 17.39
CA ALA A 26 -1.52 -6.36 18.50
C ALA A 26 -1.74 -7.81 18.02
N THR A 27 -2.38 -7.99 16.88
CA THR A 27 -2.61 -9.31 16.27
C THR A 27 -1.30 -9.99 15.89
N LEU A 28 -0.38 -9.26 15.26
CA LEU A 28 0.93 -9.78 14.86
C LEU A 28 1.83 -10.09 16.06
N LEU A 29 1.80 -9.27 17.11
CA LEU A 29 2.50 -9.56 18.37
C LEU A 29 1.97 -10.83 19.01
N HIS A 30 0.65 -10.99 19.09
CA HIS A 30 0.04 -12.22 19.60
C HIS A 30 0.42 -13.45 18.75
N LEU A 31 0.46 -13.30 17.43
CA LEU A 31 0.91 -14.36 16.51
C LEU A 31 2.36 -14.77 16.77
N GLN A 32 3.25 -13.81 17.02
CA GLN A 32 4.64 -14.10 17.39
C GLN A 32 4.74 -14.96 18.65
N GLU A 33 3.97 -14.61 19.68
CA GLU A 33 3.93 -15.34 20.95
C GLU A 33 3.42 -16.77 20.76
N VAL A 34 2.25 -16.91 20.13
CA VAL A 34 1.58 -18.22 19.97
C VAL A 34 2.38 -19.17 19.08
N GLN A 35 2.98 -18.66 18.01
CA GLN A 35 3.72 -19.51 17.07
C GLN A 35 5.22 -19.60 17.39
N ASN A 36 5.70 -18.88 18.41
CA ASN A 36 7.12 -18.73 18.72
C ASN A 36 7.94 -18.32 17.47
N ILE A 37 7.45 -17.29 16.78
CA ILE A 37 8.09 -16.75 15.58
C ILE A 37 8.49 -15.29 15.82
N LYS A 38 9.46 -14.81 15.05
CA LYS A 38 9.79 -13.39 14.97
C LYS A 38 9.35 -12.88 13.61
N ILE A 39 8.60 -11.79 13.56
CA ILE A 39 8.30 -11.05 12.34
C ILE A 39 9.42 -10.00 12.18
N ASP A 40 10.02 -9.96 10.99
CA ASP A 40 11.11 -9.04 10.68
C ASP A 40 10.63 -7.80 9.91
N LEU A 41 9.49 -7.91 9.22
CA LEU A 41 8.93 -6.85 8.40
C LEU A 41 7.41 -7.01 8.24
N LEU A 42 6.68 -5.91 8.25
CA LEU A 42 5.28 -5.81 7.82
C LEU A 42 5.20 -5.06 6.48
N LEU A 43 4.52 -5.64 5.50
CA LEU A 43 4.16 -4.98 4.24
C LEU A 43 2.68 -4.65 4.25
N CYS A 44 2.32 -3.42 3.91
CA CYS A 44 0.93 -2.98 3.79
C CYS A 44 0.63 -2.55 2.36
N CYS A 45 -0.37 -3.17 1.74
CA CYS A 45 -0.74 -2.97 0.34
C CYS A 45 -1.62 -1.73 0.10
N GLY A 46 -1.88 -0.91 1.12
CA GLY A 46 -2.50 0.40 0.97
C GLY A 46 -3.62 0.65 1.96
N ASP A 47 -4.35 1.73 1.70
CA ASP A 47 -5.32 2.31 2.64
C ASP A 47 -4.73 2.40 4.05
N PHE A 48 -3.47 2.83 4.15
CA PHE A 48 -2.73 2.91 5.40
C PHE A 48 -3.34 3.94 6.34
N GLN A 49 -3.88 5.04 5.78
CA GLN A 49 -4.48 6.16 6.48
C GLN A 49 -3.50 6.82 7.47
N ALA A 50 -2.40 7.38 6.95
CA ALA A 50 -1.40 8.15 7.71
C ALA A 50 -1.93 9.51 8.23
N VAL A 51 -3.04 9.52 8.96
CA VAL A 51 -3.69 10.72 9.50
C VAL A 51 -2.96 11.18 10.76
N ARG A 52 -2.30 12.35 10.71
CA ARG A 52 -1.52 12.89 11.83
C ARG A 52 -2.37 13.69 12.81
N ASN A 53 -3.39 14.38 12.30
CA ASN A 53 -4.30 15.26 13.04
C ASN A 53 -5.64 15.39 12.30
N GLU A 54 -6.62 16.06 12.92
CA GLU A 54 -7.96 16.23 12.36
C GLU A 54 -8.00 16.92 10.99
N LYS A 55 -7.05 17.82 10.68
CA LYS A 55 -7.02 18.50 9.38
C LYS A 55 -6.68 17.57 8.23
N ASP A 56 -5.86 16.54 8.49
CA ASP A 56 -5.55 15.52 7.47
C ASP A 56 -6.80 14.75 7.04
N LEU A 57 -7.86 14.70 7.88
CA LEU A 57 -9.14 14.09 7.53
C LEU A 57 -9.83 14.78 6.34
N GLU A 58 -9.52 16.05 6.09
CA GLU A 58 -10.05 16.77 4.93
C GLU A 58 -9.50 16.23 3.61
N SER A 59 -8.30 15.62 3.65
CA SER A 59 -7.63 15.05 2.47
C SER A 59 -7.98 13.57 2.22
N LEU A 60 -8.82 12.97 3.07
CA LEU A 60 -9.31 11.60 2.90
C LEU A 60 -10.51 11.55 1.95
N ASN A 61 -10.44 10.68 0.94
CA ASN A 61 -11.58 10.36 0.08
C ASN A 61 -12.58 9.39 0.74
N VAL A 62 -13.03 9.73 1.94
CA VAL A 62 -14.01 8.97 2.72
C VAL A 62 -15.19 9.87 3.02
N SER A 63 -16.42 9.32 3.01
CA SER A 63 -17.61 10.09 3.40
C SER A 63 -17.42 10.69 4.80
N PRO A 64 -17.79 11.96 5.06
CA PRO A 64 -17.51 12.63 6.33
C PRO A 64 -17.94 11.85 7.58
N LYS A 65 -19.08 11.15 7.52
CA LYS A 65 -19.60 10.32 8.63
C LYS A 65 -18.76 9.09 8.98
N TYR A 66 -17.84 8.68 8.11
CA TYR A 66 -16.95 7.53 8.31
C TYR A 66 -15.49 7.95 8.49
N ARG A 67 -15.20 9.25 8.53
CA ARG A 67 -13.85 9.75 8.78
C ARG A 67 -13.53 9.63 10.27
N SER A 68 -12.38 9.04 10.56
CA SER A 68 -11.83 8.90 11.91
C SER A 68 -10.31 8.95 11.83
N MET A 69 -9.66 9.48 12.85
CA MET A 69 -8.19 9.49 12.92
C MET A 69 -7.59 8.10 13.14
N ASN A 70 -8.39 7.16 13.66
CA ASN A 70 -8.00 5.80 14.01
C ASN A 70 -6.72 5.80 14.87
N SER A 71 -5.61 5.21 14.41
CA SER A 71 -4.44 4.97 15.28
C SER A 71 -3.12 5.58 14.83
N PHE A 72 -2.93 5.97 13.57
CA PHE A 72 -1.61 6.45 13.08
C PHE A 72 -1.09 7.67 13.86
N TRP A 73 -1.96 8.61 14.24
CA TRP A 73 -1.59 9.81 14.99
C TRP A 73 -0.84 9.52 16.31
N LYS A 74 -1.08 8.37 16.95
CA LYS A 74 -0.39 7.95 18.18
C LYS A 74 1.07 7.60 17.92
N TYR A 75 1.34 7.04 16.74
CA TYR A 75 2.70 6.77 16.29
C TYR A 75 3.37 8.09 15.94
N TYR A 76 2.69 8.93 15.14
CA TYR A 76 3.21 10.24 14.73
C TYR A 76 3.51 11.19 15.90
N SER A 77 2.74 11.12 16.98
CA SER A 77 2.97 11.93 18.18
C SER A 77 4.10 11.41 19.07
N GLY A 78 4.61 10.20 18.80
CA GLY A 78 5.56 9.48 19.66
C GLY A 78 4.92 8.82 20.89
N GLU A 79 3.59 8.81 21.03
CA GLU A 79 2.89 8.08 22.10
C GLU A 79 3.12 6.56 21.99
N LYS A 80 3.26 6.07 20.75
CA LYS A 80 3.58 4.67 20.43
C LYS A 80 4.71 4.57 19.42
N VAL A 81 5.40 3.44 19.45
CA VAL A 81 6.40 3.07 18.43
C VAL A 81 5.92 1.80 17.75
N ALA A 82 6.02 1.72 16.42
CA ALA A 82 5.66 0.50 15.70
C ALA A 82 6.55 -0.66 16.17
N PRO A 83 6.00 -1.85 16.46
CA PRO A 83 6.79 -2.96 17.02
C PRO A 83 7.73 -3.62 16.01
N PHE A 84 7.51 -3.40 14.70
CA PHE A 84 8.33 -3.94 13.62
C PHE A 84 8.50 -2.89 12.52
N PRO A 85 9.59 -2.97 11.72
CA PRO A 85 9.68 -2.26 10.45
C PRO A 85 8.43 -2.52 9.63
N THR A 86 7.82 -1.46 9.12
CA THR A 86 6.57 -1.47 8.36
C THR A 86 6.79 -0.66 7.10
N ILE A 87 6.66 -1.30 5.94
CA ILE A 87 6.71 -0.65 4.64
C ILE A 87 5.29 -0.64 4.09
N PHE A 88 4.83 0.51 3.60
CA PHE A 88 3.50 0.63 3.00
C PHE A 88 3.53 1.39 1.68
N ILE A 89 2.58 1.07 0.80
CA ILE A 89 2.19 1.89 -0.35
C ILE A 89 0.87 2.59 -0.06
N GLY A 90 0.49 3.58 -0.88
CA GLY A 90 -0.79 4.27 -0.75
C GLY A 90 -1.92 3.53 -1.45
N GLY A 91 -3.12 3.57 -0.88
CA GLY A 91 -4.37 3.16 -1.52
C GLY A 91 -5.21 4.35 -2.00
N ASN A 92 -6.54 4.23 -1.91
CA ASN A 92 -7.49 5.29 -2.27
C ASN A 92 -8.15 5.98 -1.06
N HIS A 93 -7.97 5.45 0.15
CA HIS A 93 -8.39 6.08 1.40
C HIS A 93 -7.15 6.52 2.16
N GLU A 94 -6.49 7.57 1.68
CA GLU A 94 -5.26 8.07 2.30
C GLU A 94 -5.39 9.51 2.78
N ALA A 95 -4.62 9.83 3.82
CA ALA A 95 -4.25 11.21 4.13
C ALA A 95 -3.31 11.72 3.02
N SER A 96 -3.89 12.03 1.86
CA SER A 96 -3.15 12.22 0.61
C SER A 96 -2.18 13.39 0.66
N ASN A 97 -2.47 14.40 1.48
CA ASN A 97 -1.57 15.51 1.75
C ASN A 97 -0.28 15.04 2.45
N CYS A 98 -0.40 14.16 3.44
CA CYS A 98 0.76 13.58 4.14
C CYS A 98 1.60 12.71 3.19
N LEU A 99 0.96 11.88 2.37
CA LEU A 99 1.70 11.03 1.41
C LEU A 99 2.35 11.86 0.29
N TRP A 100 1.75 12.98 -0.10
CA TRP A 100 2.30 13.89 -1.10
C TRP A 100 3.62 14.54 -0.64
N GLU A 101 3.75 14.87 0.66
CA GLU A 101 5.02 15.33 1.25
C GLU A 101 6.14 14.30 1.09
N LEU A 102 5.79 13.02 0.99
CA LEU A 102 6.70 11.87 0.86
C LEU A 102 6.61 11.22 -0.54
N TYR A 103 6.37 11.99 -1.60
CA TYR A 103 6.15 11.48 -2.96
C TYR A 103 7.20 10.47 -3.43
N TYR A 104 8.49 10.71 -3.16
CA TYR A 104 9.61 9.82 -3.51
C TYR A 104 9.90 8.72 -2.48
N GLY A 105 9.01 8.55 -1.49
CA GLY A 105 9.20 7.66 -0.37
C GLY A 105 9.95 8.31 0.79
N GLY A 106 9.75 7.78 1.99
CA GLY A 106 10.37 8.32 3.19
C GLY A 106 9.79 7.74 4.48
N TRP A 107 10.45 8.03 5.59
CA TRP A 107 9.97 7.67 6.91
C TRP A 107 8.75 8.54 7.25
N ALA A 108 7.60 7.88 7.42
CA ALA A 108 6.41 8.54 7.94
C ALA A 108 6.49 8.70 9.46
N GLU A 109 7.20 7.77 10.12
CA GLU A 109 7.48 7.74 11.57
C GLU A 109 8.61 6.70 11.84
N PRO A 110 9.24 6.62 13.02
CA PRO A 110 10.18 5.55 13.32
C PRO A 110 9.58 4.16 13.07
N GLN A 111 10.33 3.35 12.31
CA GLN A 111 9.93 2.02 11.84
C GLN A 111 8.77 1.99 10.83
N ILE A 112 8.21 3.12 10.40
CA ILE A 112 7.15 3.18 9.39
C ILE A 112 7.66 3.93 8.16
N TYR A 113 7.81 3.23 7.04
CA TYR A 113 8.33 3.75 5.79
C TYR A 113 7.28 3.72 4.68
N PHE A 114 6.96 4.89 4.13
CA PHE A 114 6.18 4.98 2.91
C PHE A 114 7.10 4.73 1.72
N LEU A 115 6.76 3.77 0.87
CA LEU A 115 7.56 3.43 -0.32
C LEU A 115 7.58 4.56 -1.36
N GLY A 116 6.60 5.47 -1.31
CA GLY A 116 6.42 6.53 -2.28
C GLY A 116 5.34 6.19 -3.29
N PHE A 117 5.11 7.10 -4.24
CA PHE A 117 4.12 6.90 -5.29
C PHE A 117 4.53 5.77 -6.26
N ALA A 118 5.82 5.68 -6.55
CA ALA A 118 6.42 4.54 -7.24
C ALA A 118 7.92 4.49 -6.92
N GLY A 119 8.44 3.32 -6.61
CA GLY A 119 9.86 3.14 -6.31
C GLY A 119 10.26 1.70 -6.01
N VAL A 120 11.55 1.52 -5.70
CA VAL A 120 12.12 0.27 -5.19
C VAL A 120 13.04 0.59 -4.04
N ILE A 121 12.89 -0.15 -2.95
CA ILE A 121 13.78 -0.10 -1.80
C ILE A 121 14.37 -1.47 -1.50
N LYS A 122 15.43 -1.50 -0.69
CA LYS A 122 16.06 -2.74 -0.24
C LYS A 122 15.88 -2.90 1.26
N PHE A 123 15.36 -4.03 1.69
CA PHE A 123 15.28 -4.43 3.09
C PHE A 123 16.15 -5.66 3.31
N GLY A 124 17.28 -5.53 4.01
CA GLY A 124 18.26 -6.60 4.08
C GLY A 124 18.79 -6.97 2.69
N ASN A 125 18.53 -8.19 2.22
CA ASN A 125 18.93 -8.67 0.90
C ASN A 125 17.78 -8.70 -0.13
N ILE A 126 16.54 -8.35 0.25
CA ILE A 126 15.39 -8.35 -0.66
C ILE A 126 15.11 -6.97 -1.23
N ARG A 127 14.73 -6.93 -2.50
CA ARG A 127 14.29 -5.74 -3.25
C ARG A 127 12.77 -5.71 -3.30
N ILE A 128 12.20 -4.62 -2.81
CA ILE A 128 10.76 -4.43 -2.70
C ILE A 128 10.38 -3.24 -3.58
N GLY A 129 9.66 -3.52 -4.66
CA GLY A 129 9.06 -2.51 -5.52
C GLY A 129 7.63 -2.20 -5.11
N GLY A 130 7.14 -1.03 -5.47
CA GLY A 130 5.74 -0.70 -5.24
C GLY A 130 5.22 0.42 -6.12
N LEU A 131 3.91 0.36 -6.38
CA LEU A 131 3.13 1.36 -7.07
C LEU A 131 1.90 1.69 -6.21
N SER A 132 1.86 2.93 -5.72
CA SER A 132 0.75 3.42 -4.90
C SER A 132 -0.44 3.84 -5.77
N GLY A 133 -1.63 3.72 -5.20
CA GLY A 133 -2.86 4.24 -5.77
C GLY A 133 -3.68 3.23 -6.57
N ILE A 134 -4.75 3.74 -7.19
CA ILE A 134 -5.67 2.95 -8.03
C ILE A 134 -5.69 3.45 -9.47
N TYR A 135 -6.02 2.58 -10.40
CA TYR A 135 -6.05 2.96 -11.81
C TYR A 135 -7.37 3.67 -12.18
N LYS A 136 -7.25 4.82 -12.88
CA LYS A 136 -8.36 5.43 -13.63
C LYS A 136 -7.87 5.96 -14.97
N SER A 137 -8.44 5.44 -16.05
CA SER A 137 -8.07 5.75 -17.43
C SER A 137 -8.00 7.24 -17.76
N HIS A 138 -8.97 8.02 -17.26
CA HIS A 138 -9.05 9.45 -17.54
C HIS A 138 -8.00 10.31 -16.82
N HIS A 139 -7.30 9.80 -15.78
CA HIS A 139 -6.17 10.50 -15.15
C HIS A 139 -4.81 9.92 -15.52
N TYR A 140 -4.76 8.69 -16.06
CA TYR A 140 -3.50 7.97 -16.28
C TYR A 140 -2.46 8.77 -17.07
N ASN A 141 -2.84 9.38 -18.19
CA ASN A 141 -1.92 10.15 -19.04
C ASN A 141 -1.70 11.60 -18.58
N HIS A 142 -2.16 11.98 -17.38
CA HIS A 142 -1.96 13.32 -16.82
C HIS A 142 -0.77 13.33 -15.86
N GLY A 143 -0.17 14.50 -15.67
CA GLY A 143 0.68 14.71 -14.50
C GLY A 143 -0.12 14.77 -13.20
N HIS A 144 0.58 14.87 -12.07
CA HIS A 144 -0.02 15.38 -10.85
C HIS A 144 -0.12 16.90 -10.93
N TYR A 145 -1.32 17.43 -10.71
CA TYR A 145 -1.63 18.87 -10.82
C TYR A 145 -2.36 19.39 -9.57
N GLU A 146 -2.69 18.49 -8.65
CA GLU A 146 -3.45 18.75 -7.45
C GLU A 146 -2.71 19.74 -6.54
N LYS A 147 -3.45 20.68 -5.95
CA LYS A 147 -2.90 21.69 -5.04
C LYS A 147 -3.73 21.78 -3.77
N LEU A 148 -3.06 21.98 -2.64
CA LEU A 148 -3.74 22.26 -1.38
C LEU A 148 -4.34 23.67 -1.38
N PRO A 149 -5.50 23.88 -0.73
CA PRO A 149 -6.39 22.85 -0.18
C PRO A 149 -7.06 22.04 -1.30
N TYR A 150 -7.13 20.72 -1.14
CA TYR A 150 -7.70 19.86 -2.18
C TYR A 150 -9.20 20.07 -2.33
N SER A 151 -9.65 20.24 -3.57
CA SER A 151 -11.06 20.10 -3.89
C SER A 151 -11.50 18.64 -3.85
N GLN A 152 -12.81 18.40 -3.92
CA GLN A 152 -13.36 17.04 -4.07
C GLN A 152 -12.86 16.30 -5.32
N ARG A 153 -12.42 17.03 -6.35
CA ARG A 153 -11.81 16.44 -7.55
C ARG A 153 -10.36 16.06 -7.29
N ASP A 154 -9.60 16.96 -6.66
CA ASP A 154 -8.19 16.75 -6.34
C ASP A 154 -8.00 15.59 -5.37
N ILE A 155 -8.85 15.48 -4.34
CA ILE A 155 -8.85 14.36 -3.37
C ILE A 155 -8.98 13.01 -4.08
N ARG A 156 -9.70 12.94 -5.21
CA ARG A 156 -9.87 11.71 -5.97
C ARG A 156 -8.72 11.49 -6.95
N SER A 157 -8.25 12.56 -7.60
CA SER A 157 -7.23 12.43 -8.63
C SER A 157 -5.85 12.17 -8.04
N ILE A 158 -5.55 12.66 -6.84
CA ILE A 158 -4.22 12.60 -6.23
C ILE A 158 -3.68 11.17 -6.10
N TYR A 159 -4.52 10.21 -5.71
CA TYR A 159 -4.10 8.81 -5.53
C TYR A 159 -4.30 7.97 -6.80
N HIS A 160 -4.71 8.53 -7.94
CA HIS A 160 -4.78 7.74 -9.17
C HIS A 160 -3.38 7.52 -9.75
N VAL A 161 -3.10 6.29 -10.20
CA VAL A 161 -1.84 5.94 -10.88
C VAL A 161 -1.64 6.83 -12.11
N ARG A 162 -0.41 7.34 -12.30
CA ARG A 162 0.02 8.07 -13.50
C ARG A 162 0.95 7.26 -14.37
N GLU A 163 0.93 7.53 -15.67
CA GLU A 163 1.79 6.90 -16.67
C GLU A 163 3.27 7.10 -16.32
N TYR A 164 3.64 8.29 -15.86
CA TYR A 164 5.00 8.60 -15.40
C TYR A 164 5.47 7.69 -14.26
N ASP A 165 4.59 7.36 -13.30
CA ASP A 165 4.93 6.46 -12.19
C ASP A 165 5.21 5.04 -12.67
N VAL A 166 4.42 4.57 -13.63
CA VAL A 166 4.62 3.26 -14.27
C VAL A 166 5.91 3.26 -15.09
N HIS A 167 6.16 4.29 -15.90
CA HIS A 167 7.39 4.39 -16.71
C HIS A 167 8.66 4.33 -15.86
N LYS A 168 8.69 4.99 -14.70
CA LYS A 168 9.83 4.89 -13.74
C LYS A 168 10.12 3.45 -13.36
N LEU A 169 9.08 2.66 -13.07
CA LEU A 169 9.23 1.26 -12.66
C LEU A 169 9.61 0.36 -13.84
N LEU A 170 9.15 0.67 -15.05
CA LEU A 170 9.55 -0.08 -16.26
C LEU A 170 11.04 0.10 -16.61
N GLN A 171 11.73 1.11 -16.06
CA GLN A 171 13.18 1.28 -16.23
C GLN A 171 14.02 0.44 -15.25
N ILE A 172 13.40 -0.36 -14.38
CA ILE A 172 14.14 -1.18 -13.42
C ILE A 172 14.82 -2.35 -14.16
N GLU A 173 16.15 -2.35 -14.18
CA GLU A 173 16.94 -3.41 -14.85
C GLU A 173 17.20 -4.63 -13.95
N GLU A 174 17.36 -4.39 -12.65
CA GLU A 174 17.68 -5.45 -11.69
C GLU A 174 16.40 -6.08 -11.10
N PRO A 175 16.33 -7.42 -10.94
CA PRO A 175 15.12 -8.13 -10.50
C PRO A 175 14.52 -7.58 -9.20
N VAL A 176 13.20 -7.52 -9.12
CA VAL A 176 12.48 -7.17 -7.89
C VAL A 176 11.94 -8.45 -7.26
N ASP A 177 12.20 -8.66 -5.97
CA ASP A 177 11.80 -9.89 -5.27
C ASP A 177 10.32 -9.86 -4.85
N ILE A 178 9.83 -8.69 -4.41
CA ILE A 178 8.45 -8.47 -3.97
C ILE A 178 7.94 -7.18 -4.61
N PHE A 179 6.76 -7.21 -5.20
CA PHE A 179 6.11 -6.01 -5.74
C PHE A 179 4.75 -5.77 -5.09
N LEU A 180 4.50 -4.53 -4.66
CA LEU A 180 3.25 -4.11 -4.02
C LEU A 180 2.41 -3.24 -4.95
N SER A 181 1.12 -3.55 -5.07
CA SER A 181 0.11 -2.68 -5.65
C SER A 181 -1.15 -2.71 -4.80
N HIS A 182 -1.92 -1.62 -4.81
CA HIS A 182 -3.19 -1.57 -4.10
C HIS A 182 -4.30 -2.24 -4.91
N ASP A 183 -4.49 -1.80 -6.15
CA ASP A 183 -5.33 -2.51 -7.11
C ASP A 183 -4.69 -3.84 -7.53
N TRP A 184 -5.54 -4.81 -7.82
CA TRP A 184 -5.09 -6.10 -8.36
C TRP A 184 -4.58 -5.94 -9.80
N PRO A 185 -3.45 -6.57 -10.16
CA PRO A 185 -3.03 -6.65 -11.54
C PRO A 185 -4.14 -7.25 -12.40
N VAL A 186 -4.32 -6.67 -13.60
CA VAL A 186 -5.33 -7.13 -14.55
C VAL A 186 -5.12 -8.63 -14.80
N ARG A 187 -6.22 -9.39 -14.76
CA ARG A 187 -6.25 -10.86 -14.97
C ARG A 187 -5.52 -11.72 -13.94
N ILE A 188 -5.02 -11.18 -12.83
CA ILE A 188 -4.41 -12.02 -11.77
C ILE A 188 -5.36 -13.10 -11.25
N THR A 189 -6.68 -12.84 -11.29
CA THR A 189 -7.69 -13.82 -10.91
C THR A 189 -7.65 -15.09 -11.76
N ASP A 190 -7.23 -14.99 -13.03
CA ASP A 190 -7.13 -16.14 -13.94
C ASP A 190 -6.06 -17.14 -13.49
N CYS A 191 -5.16 -16.72 -12.60
CA CYS A 191 -4.10 -17.55 -12.03
C CYS A 191 -4.53 -18.29 -10.73
N GLY A 192 -5.79 -18.13 -10.29
CA GLY A 192 -6.32 -18.75 -9.08
C GLY A 192 -7.65 -19.50 -9.29
N ASP A 193 -8.33 -19.85 -8.20
CA ASP A 193 -9.67 -20.45 -8.26
C ASP A 193 -10.74 -19.37 -8.51
N VAL A 194 -10.86 -18.97 -9.77
CA VAL A 194 -11.90 -18.03 -10.24
C VAL A 194 -13.30 -18.48 -9.83
N LYS A 195 -13.59 -19.78 -9.90
CA LYS A 195 -14.94 -20.28 -9.58
C LYS A 195 -15.26 -20.05 -8.12
N ALA A 196 -14.30 -20.26 -7.21
CA ALA A 196 -14.48 -19.94 -5.80
C ALA A 196 -14.66 -18.45 -5.55
N LEU A 197 -13.86 -17.60 -6.21
CA LEU A 197 -13.97 -16.15 -6.11
C LEU A 197 -15.36 -15.67 -6.55
N LEU A 198 -15.85 -16.12 -7.72
CA LEU A 198 -17.15 -15.70 -8.26
C LEU A 198 -18.33 -16.21 -7.41
N ARG A 199 -18.21 -17.35 -6.74
CA ARG A 199 -19.22 -17.80 -5.76
C ARG A 199 -19.33 -16.84 -4.57
N GLN A 200 -18.20 -16.33 -4.08
CA GLN A 200 -18.18 -15.43 -2.92
C GLN A 200 -18.46 -13.97 -3.28
N LYS A 201 -18.03 -13.55 -4.48
CA LYS A 201 -18.11 -12.17 -4.97
C LYS A 201 -18.64 -12.16 -6.41
N PRO A 202 -19.95 -12.39 -6.61
CA PRO A 202 -20.53 -12.56 -7.95
C PRO A 202 -20.40 -11.32 -8.86
N PHE A 203 -20.27 -10.13 -8.29
CA PHE A 203 -20.14 -8.89 -9.07
C PHE A 203 -18.86 -8.81 -9.91
N PHE A 204 -17.84 -9.63 -9.64
CA PHE A 204 -16.66 -9.74 -10.51
C PHE A 204 -16.97 -10.36 -11.87
N ASP A 205 -18.06 -11.12 -11.98
CA ASP A 205 -18.48 -11.74 -13.25
C ASP A 205 -18.90 -10.66 -14.27
N LEU A 206 -19.56 -9.60 -13.79
CA LEU A 206 -19.95 -8.43 -14.59
C LEU A 206 -18.75 -7.66 -15.13
N LEU A 207 -17.62 -7.67 -14.41
CA LEU A 207 -16.39 -6.96 -14.80
C LEU A 207 -15.59 -7.72 -15.87
N ARG A 208 -15.78 -9.04 -16.01
CA ARG A 208 -15.15 -9.85 -17.07
C ARG A 208 -15.72 -9.60 -18.46
N GLY A 209 -16.92 -9.02 -18.57
CA GLY A 209 -17.52 -8.62 -19.85
C GLY A 209 -16.85 -7.42 -20.52
N PHE A 210 -15.99 -6.69 -19.81
CA PHE A 210 -15.21 -5.58 -20.36
C PHE A 210 -13.82 -6.09 -20.75
N ASN A 211 -13.68 -6.47 -22.03
CA ASN A 211 -12.40 -6.77 -22.68
C ASN A 211 -11.44 -5.56 -22.55
N LEU A 212 -10.63 -5.52 -21.50
CA LEU A 212 -9.39 -4.74 -21.49
C LEU A 212 -8.29 -5.63 -22.05
N SER A 213 -8.22 -5.68 -23.38
CA SER A 213 -7.05 -6.18 -24.10
C SER A 213 -5.95 -5.13 -24.04
N ILE A 214 -5.02 -5.24 -23.08
CA ILE A 214 -3.67 -4.70 -23.23
C ILE A 214 -2.71 -5.86 -22.98
N ALA A 215 -1.77 -5.97 -23.90
CA ALA A 215 -0.93 -7.13 -24.18
C ALA A 215 -0.05 -7.60 -23.00
N ASP A 216 0.10 -8.93 -22.96
CA ASP A 216 1.33 -9.65 -22.63
C ASP A 216 2.25 -9.06 -21.55
N ILE A 217 1.90 -9.31 -20.30
CA ILE A 217 2.92 -9.60 -19.28
C ILE A 217 2.65 -11.05 -18.85
N PRO A 218 3.39 -12.03 -19.40
CA PRO A 218 3.28 -13.40 -18.92
C PRO A 218 3.72 -13.44 -17.45
N CYS A 219 2.97 -14.22 -16.66
CA CYS A 219 3.34 -14.59 -15.29
C CYS A 219 4.73 -15.23 -15.22
#